data_AF-A0A944Q7Z1-F1
#
_entry.id   AF-A0A944Q7Z1-F1
#
_cell.length_a   1.000
_cell.length_b   1.000
_cell.length_c   1.000
_cell.angle_alpha   90.00
_cell.angle_beta   90.00
_cell.angle_gamma   90.00
#
_symmetry.space_group_name_H-M   'P 1'
#
loop_
_entity.id
_entity.type
_entity.pdbx_description
1 polymer ?
#
loop_
_entity_poly.entity_id
_entity_poly.type
_entity_poly.pdbx_seq_one_letter_code
_entity_poly.pdbx_strand_id
1 'polypeptide(L)'
;MTVQLGKGITLEGYDVGKTQDVASLRIMYTDYLLEEFERIKELAFGNPVADYLTTMFIQVNGENAGFLSLDPNNYAVEVIYVKPDFRHRGLATLALQETNRNCPVTLSLKTPLSPGGEALADQLGLDLARNFPGEEARNQEALLTIAESVRAACRHKQRSGDPRKLCPRCYRLGLRRYADRVIDKHM
;
A
#
# COMPACT_ATOMS: atom_id res chain seq x y z
N MET A 1 16.31 -5.14 -10.61
CA MET A 1 15.98 -6.39 -11.29
C MET A 1 14.63 -6.19 -11.97
N THR A 2 14.50 -6.59 -13.25
CA THR A 2 13.26 -6.47 -14.00
C THR A 2 12.78 -7.85 -14.40
N VAL A 3 11.53 -8.19 -14.09
CA VAL A 3 10.92 -9.49 -14.39
C VAL A 3 9.75 -9.27 -15.35
N GLN A 4 9.68 -10.04 -16.43
CA GLN A 4 8.57 -9.97 -17.38
C GLN A 4 7.40 -10.82 -16.88
N LEU A 5 6.24 -10.20 -16.67
CA LEU A 5 5.01 -10.90 -16.24
C LEU A 5 4.10 -11.29 -17.41
N GLY A 6 4.15 -10.52 -18.50
CA GLY A 6 3.31 -10.71 -19.68
C GLY A 6 3.59 -9.61 -20.70
N LYS A 7 2.95 -9.63 -21.88
CA LYS A 7 3.24 -8.64 -22.93
C LYS A 7 3.05 -7.19 -22.42
N GLY A 8 4.15 -6.44 -22.33
CA GLY A 8 4.15 -5.06 -21.84
C GLY A 8 3.94 -4.92 -20.33
N ILE A 9 4.02 -6.00 -19.54
CA ILE A 9 3.84 -5.98 -18.09
C ILE A 9 5.11 -6.49 -17.42
N THR A 10 5.68 -5.69 -16.50
CA THR A 10 6.93 -6.00 -15.79
C THR A 10 6.81 -5.76 -14.28
N LEU A 11 7.62 -6.46 -13.49
CA LEU A 11 7.99 -6.06 -12.14
C LEU A 11 9.38 -5.44 -12.17
N GLU A 12 9.53 -4.23 -11.64
CA GLU A 12 10.83 -3.57 -11.51
C GLU A 12 11.10 -3.20 -10.05
N GLY A 13 12.28 -3.52 -9.54
CA GLY A 13 12.66 -3.13 -8.17
C GLY A 13 12.66 -1.61 -7.99
N TYR A 14 12.07 -1.15 -6.87
CA TYR A 14 12.13 0.24 -6.42
C TYR A 14 13.58 0.64 -6.11
N ASP A 15 14.01 1.78 -6.64
CA ASP A 15 15.34 2.35 -6.38
C ASP A 15 15.22 3.72 -5.69
N VAL A 16 15.63 3.78 -4.43
CA VAL A 16 15.59 5.02 -3.63
C VAL A 16 16.50 6.12 -4.18
N GLY A 17 17.53 5.76 -4.95
CA GLY A 17 18.40 6.72 -5.64
C GLY A 17 17.75 7.37 -6.87
N LYS A 18 16.64 6.83 -7.38
CA LYS A 18 15.90 7.40 -8.50
C LYS A 18 14.76 8.29 -8.01
N THR A 19 14.88 9.60 -8.23
CA THR A 19 13.84 10.58 -7.85
C THR A 19 12.46 10.24 -8.41
N GLN A 20 12.40 9.66 -9.62
CA GLN A 20 11.14 9.24 -10.25
C GLN A 20 10.46 8.10 -9.50
N ASP A 21 11.23 7.15 -8.97
CA ASP A 21 10.74 6.01 -8.22
C ASP A 21 10.16 6.49 -6.89
N VAL A 22 10.90 7.33 -6.17
CA VAL A 22 10.45 7.95 -4.91
C VAL A 22 9.15 8.73 -5.13
N ALA A 23 9.09 9.55 -6.19
CA ALA A 23 7.89 10.33 -6.51
C ALA A 23 6.69 9.43 -6.85
N SER A 24 6.90 8.38 -7.65
CA SER A 24 5.86 7.43 -8.04
C SER A 24 5.31 6.67 -6.83
N LEU A 25 6.19 6.19 -5.95
CA LEU A 25 5.80 5.45 -4.76
C LEU A 25 5.03 6.34 -3.77
N ARG A 26 5.45 7.59 -3.56
CA ARG A 26 4.71 8.56 -2.72
C ARG A 26 3.28 8.77 -3.21
N ILE A 27 3.10 8.94 -4.52
CA ILE A 27 1.78 9.12 -5.12
C ILE A 27 0.94 7.87 -4.90
N MET A 28 1.43 6.71 -5.30
CA MET A 28 0.67 5.45 -5.20
C MET A 28 0.38 5.07 -3.76
N TYR A 29 1.30 5.27 -2.83
CA TYR A 29 1.05 5.01 -1.41
C TYR A 29 0.03 5.98 -0.81
N THR A 30 0.07 7.26 -1.20
CA THR A 30 -0.96 8.22 -0.80
C THR A 30 -2.34 7.80 -1.32
N ASP A 31 -2.43 7.38 -2.59
CA ASP A 31 -3.67 6.92 -3.20
C ASP A 31 -4.20 5.65 -2.51
N TYR A 32 -3.32 4.68 -2.25
CA TYR A 32 -3.64 3.49 -1.46
C TYR A 32 -4.25 3.84 -0.09
N LEU A 33 -3.58 4.68 0.69
CA LEU A 33 -4.07 5.09 2.01
C LEU A 33 -5.42 5.81 1.93
N LEU A 34 -5.65 6.56 0.84
CA LEU A 34 -6.91 7.26 0.62
C LEU A 34 -8.04 6.32 0.28
N GLU A 35 -7.84 5.39 -0.64
CA GLU A 35 -8.85 4.40 -1.01
C GLU A 35 -9.23 3.52 0.17
N GLU A 36 -8.23 3.09 0.94
CA GLU A 36 -8.46 2.27 2.13
C GLU A 36 -9.20 3.05 3.20
N PHE A 37 -8.83 4.31 3.45
CA PHE A 37 -9.63 5.14 4.34
C PHE A 37 -11.05 5.36 3.83
N GLU A 38 -11.25 5.54 2.52
CA GLU A 38 -12.60 5.64 1.96
C GLU A 38 -13.39 4.34 2.15
N ARG A 39 -12.73 3.18 2.13
CA ARG A 39 -13.32 1.85 2.31
C ARG A 39 -13.66 1.53 3.77
N ILE A 40 -12.65 1.52 4.65
CA ILE A 40 -12.79 1.06 6.04
C ILE A 40 -12.96 2.19 7.05
N LYS A 41 -12.86 3.45 6.60
CA LYS A 41 -12.87 4.65 7.47
C LYS A 41 -11.74 4.68 8.50
N GLU A 42 -10.69 3.90 8.22
CA GLU A 42 -9.47 3.73 9.00
C GLU A 42 -8.25 3.77 8.05
N LEU A 43 -7.09 4.21 8.53
CA LEU A 43 -5.78 4.04 7.89
C LEU A 43 -5.52 2.57 7.60
N ALA A 44 -5.07 2.33 6.38
CA ALA A 44 -4.67 1.01 5.93
C ALA A 44 -3.41 0.51 6.63
N PHE A 45 -3.28 -0.81 6.70
CA PHE A 45 -2.09 -1.48 7.21
C PHE A 45 -1.06 -1.69 6.11
N GLY A 46 0.20 -1.61 6.49
CA GLY A 46 1.31 -2.02 5.66
C GLY A 46 2.07 -0.84 5.06
N ASN A 47 3.40 -0.99 5.06
CA ASN A 47 4.30 0.03 4.56
C ASN A 47 4.79 -0.33 3.15
N PRO A 48 4.98 0.67 2.28
CA PRO A 48 5.54 0.46 0.97
C PRO A 48 7.07 0.34 1.05
N VAL A 49 7.71 0.73 2.15
CA VAL A 49 9.17 0.65 2.38
C VAL A 49 9.45 0.45 3.87
N ALA A 50 10.48 -0.34 4.16
CA ALA A 50 11.13 -0.46 5.46
C ALA A 50 12.48 -1.19 5.24
N ASP A 51 13.39 -1.15 6.21
CA ASP A 51 14.72 -1.76 6.09
C ASP A 51 14.68 -3.27 5.81
N TYR A 52 13.58 -3.92 6.19
CA TYR A 52 13.34 -5.35 5.96
C TYR A 52 12.44 -5.63 4.75
N LEU A 53 11.97 -4.61 4.03
CA LEU A 53 11.06 -4.79 2.89
C LEU A 53 11.78 -4.62 1.56
N THR A 54 11.40 -5.44 0.60
CA THR A 54 11.74 -5.30 -0.82
C THR A 54 10.53 -4.82 -1.57
N THR A 55 10.65 -3.66 -2.23
CA THR A 55 9.54 -3.03 -2.95
C THR A 55 9.77 -3.12 -4.45
N MET A 56 8.71 -3.45 -5.19
CA MET A 56 8.72 -3.56 -6.64
C MET A 56 7.55 -2.80 -7.24
N PHE A 57 7.77 -2.13 -8.36
CA PHE A 57 6.71 -1.55 -9.18
C PHE A 57 6.15 -2.57 -10.14
N ILE A 58 4.82 -2.56 -10.27
CA ILE A 58 4.10 -3.23 -11.35
C ILE A 58 3.99 -2.22 -12.47
N GLN A 59 4.63 -2.48 -13.61
CA GLN A 59 4.64 -1.57 -14.75
C GLN A 59 3.80 -2.12 -15.91
N VAL A 60 3.15 -1.21 -16.63
CA VAL A 60 2.43 -1.48 -17.88
C VAL A 60 2.93 -0.52 -18.95
N ASN A 61 3.60 -1.04 -19.98
CA ASN A 61 4.21 -0.29 -21.07
C ASN A 61 5.13 0.85 -20.58
N GLY A 62 5.90 0.61 -19.51
CA GLY A 62 6.82 1.57 -18.89
C GLY A 62 6.17 2.56 -17.93
N GLU A 63 4.85 2.50 -17.71
CA GLU A 63 4.17 3.28 -16.69
C GLU A 63 4.02 2.49 -15.38
N ASN A 64 4.35 3.10 -14.24
CA ASN A 64 4.11 2.54 -12.91
C ASN A 64 2.59 2.43 -12.64
N ALA A 65 2.04 1.23 -12.80
CA ALA A 65 0.62 0.90 -12.63
C ALA A 65 0.26 0.49 -11.20
N GLY A 66 1.25 0.10 -10.40
CA GLY A 66 1.07 -0.34 -9.02
C GLY A 66 2.40 -0.60 -8.34
N PHE A 67 2.34 -1.09 -7.10
CA PHE A 67 3.50 -1.57 -6.37
C PHE A 67 3.15 -2.78 -5.51
N LEU A 68 4.19 -3.52 -5.14
CA LEU A 68 4.16 -4.61 -4.16
C LEU A 68 5.33 -4.42 -3.20
N SER A 69 5.09 -4.47 -1.89
CA SER A 69 6.12 -4.57 -0.86
C SER A 69 6.10 -5.96 -0.23
N LEU A 70 7.27 -6.60 -0.19
CA LEU A 70 7.49 -7.97 0.27
C LEU A 70 8.46 -7.95 1.45
N ASP A 71 8.16 -8.67 2.51
CA ASP A 71 9.13 -9.11 3.50
C ASP A 71 9.77 -10.42 3.01
N PRO A 72 11.04 -10.40 2.55
CA PRO A 72 11.71 -11.57 2.02
C PRO A 72 12.12 -12.55 3.12
N ASN A 73 12.18 -12.13 4.39
CA ASN A 73 12.54 -13.00 5.50
C ASN A 73 11.35 -13.85 5.96
N ASN A 74 10.15 -13.27 5.89
CA ASN A 74 8.91 -13.94 6.27
C ASN A 74 8.11 -14.49 5.07
N TYR A 75 8.56 -14.25 3.84
CA TYR A 75 7.85 -14.59 2.61
C TYR A 75 6.40 -14.08 2.65
N ALA A 76 6.26 -12.80 3.02
CA ALA A 76 4.97 -12.17 3.28
C ALA A 76 4.84 -10.86 2.50
N VAL A 77 3.76 -10.72 1.73
CA VAL A 77 3.42 -9.44 1.10
C VAL A 77 2.83 -8.53 2.16
N GLU A 78 3.50 -7.40 2.38
CA GLU A 78 3.06 -6.35 3.29
C GLU A 78 1.93 -5.54 2.65
N VAL A 79 2.13 -5.09 1.42
CA VAL A 79 1.13 -4.35 0.64
C VAL A 79 1.24 -4.72 -0.83
N ILE A 80 0.09 -4.87 -1.49
CA ILE A 80 0.00 -4.79 -2.95
C ILE A 80 -1.08 -3.79 -3.32
N TYR A 81 -0.74 -2.87 -4.21
CA TYR A 81 -1.65 -1.84 -4.70
C TYR A 81 -1.56 -1.70 -6.21
N VAL A 82 -2.72 -1.59 -6.85
CA VAL A 82 -2.86 -1.32 -8.28
C VAL A 82 -3.74 -0.09 -8.44
N LYS A 83 -3.24 0.90 -9.18
CA LYS A 83 -3.98 2.13 -9.50
C LYS A 83 -5.33 1.79 -10.15
N PRO A 84 -6.42 2.53 -9.84
CA PRO A 84 -7.76 2.27 -10.38
C PRO A 84 -7.81 2.04 -11.90
N ASP A 85 -7.13 2.89 -12.69
CA ASP A 85 -7.14 2.83 -14.15
C ASP A 85 -6.52 1.55 -14.75
N PHE A 86 -5.76 0.81 -13.93
CA PHE A 86 -5.06 -0.42 -14.31
C PHE A 86 -5.70 -1.68 -13.71
N ARG A 87 -6.78 -1.56 -12.94
CA ARG A 87 -7.50 -2.70 -12.34
C ARG A 87 -8.22 -3.55 -13.38
N HIS A 88 -8.66 -4.73 -12.96
CA HIS A 88 -9.35 -5.72 -13.80
C HIS A 88 -8.53 -6.28 -14.97
N ARG A 89 -7.21 -6.05 -14.97
CA ARG A 89 -6.27 -6.58 -15.97
C ARG A 89 -5.43 -7.75 -15.45
N GLY A 90 -5.75 -8.27 -14.26
CA GLY A 90 -5.01 -9.37 -13.62
C GLY A 90 -3.62 -8.99 -13.10
N LEU A 91 -3.28 -7.70 -12.98
CA LEU A 91 -1.93 -7.25 -12.59
C LEU A 91 -1.50 -7.76 -11.21
N ALA A 92 -2.39 -7.65 -10.22
CA ALA A 92 -2.14 -8.17 -8.88
C ALA A 92 -1.93 -9.70 -8.91
N THR A 93 -2.75 -10.41 -9.68
CA THR A 93 -2.66 -11.86 -9.87
C THR A 93 -1.30 -12.25 -10.46
N LEU A 94 -0.89 -11.60 -11.56
CA LEU A 94 0.39 -11.89 -12.22
C LEU A 94 1.58 -11.60 -11.28
N ALA A 95 1.55 -10.47 -10.57
CA ALA A 95 2.61 -10.10 -9.64
C ALA A 95 2.73 -11.11 -8.47
N LEU A 96 1.61 -11.51 -7.86
CA LEU A 96 1.59 -12.47 -6.77
C LEU A 96 1.98 -13.88 -7.22
N GLN A 97 1.51 -14.33 -8.39
CA GLN A 97 1.88 -15.64 -8.95
C GLN A 97 3.38 -15.73 -9.22
N GLU A 98 3.96 -14.70 -9.83
CA GLU A 98 5.39 -14.68 -10.11
C GLU A 98 6.19 -14.58 -8.81
N THR A 99 5.76 -13.76 -7.86
CA THR A 99 6.42 -13.68 -6.54
C THR A 99 6.36 -15.02 -5.82
N ASN A 100 5.20 -15.67 -5.78
CA ASN A 100 5.00 -16.98 -5.14
C ASN A 100 5.85 -18.08 -5.81
N ARG A 101 5.95 -18.11 -7.14
CA ARG A 101 6.79 -19.08 -7.87
C ARG A 101 8.26 -19.01 -7.46
N ASN A 102 8.74 -17.80 -7.14
CA ASN A 102 10.13 -17.57 -6.76
C ASN A 102 10.35 -17.62 -5.23
N CYS A 103 9.29 -17.85 -4.44
CA CYS A 103 9.41 -18.06 -3.00
C CYS A 103 9.73 -19.53 -2.69
N PRO A 104 10.59 -19.81 -1.70
CA PRO A 104 10.91 -21.18 -1.27
C PRO A 104 9.75 -21.84 -0.50
N VAL A 105 8.79 -21.06 -0.04
CA VAL A 105 7.55 -21.51 0.63
C VAL A 105 6.36 -20.79 -0.01
N THR A 106 5.15 -21.25 0.28
CA THR A 106 3.93 -20.54 -0.11
C THR A 106 3.97 -19.12 0.41
N LEU A 107 3.85 -18.16 -0.50
CA LEU A 107 3.79 -16.75 -0.19
C LEU A 107 2.57 -16.47 0.69
N SER A 108 2.77 -15.69 1.75
CA SER A 108 1.69 -15.23 2.61
C SER A 108 1.29 -13.79 2.31
N LEU A 109 0.02 -13.45 2.53
CA LEU A 109 -0.47 -12.07 2.51
C LEU A 109 -0.74 -11.61 3.94
N LYS A 110 -0.24 -10.42 4.29
CA LYS A 110 -0.48 -9.84 5.61
C LYS A 110 -1.92 -9.36 5.74
N THR A 111 -2.55 -9.72 6.86
CA THR A 111 -3.93 -9.37 7.19
C THR A 111 -4.00 -8.10 8.05
N PRO A 112 -5.14 -7.38 8.08
CA PRO A 112 -6.40 -7.65 7.37
C PRO A 112 -6.33 -7.31 5.89
N LEU A 113 -7.00 -8.12 5.06
CA LEU A 113 -7.13 -7.90 3.63
C LEU A 113 -8.43 -7.18 3.29
N SER A 114 -8.48 -6.55 2.12
CA SER A 114 -9.75 -6.16 1.52
C SER A 114 -10.49 -7.41 0.99
N PRO A 115 -11.82 -7.36 0.77
CA PRO A 115 -12.54 -8.50 0.18
C PRO A 115 -11.96 -8.97 -1.16
N GLY A 116 -11.42 -8.04 -1.96
CA GLY A 116 -10.72 -8.38 -3.19
C GLY A 116 -9.36 -9.05 -2.94
N GLY A 117 -8.67 -8.70 -1.86
CA GLY A 117 -7.44 -9.35 -1.42
C GLY A 117 -7.67 -10.76 -0.90
N GLU A 118 -8.73 -10.98 -0.11
CA GLU A 118 -9.13 -12.32 0.38
C GLU A 118 -9.46 -13.25 -0.79
N ALA A 119 -10.33 -12.80 -1.71
CA ALA A 119 -10.67 -13.58 -2.89
C ALA A 119 -9.45 -13.91 -3.76
N LEU A 120 -8.47 -13.00 -3.84
CA LEU A 120 -7.24 -13.22 -4.58
C LEU A 120 -6.31 -14.21 -3.86
N ALA A 121 -6.22 -14.17 -2.53
CA ALA A 121 -5.47 -15.15 -1.74
C ALA A 121 -6.03 -16.56 -1.95
N ASP A 122 -7.36 -16.70 -1.84
CA ASP A 122 -8.07 -17.97 -2.02
C ASP A 122 -7.87 -18.53 -3.44
N GLN A 123 -8.03 -17.68 -4.46
CA GLN A 123 -7.86 -18.07 -5.86
C GLN A 123 -6.43 -18.56 -6.16
N LEU A 124 -5.43 -17.99 -5.49
CA LEU A 124 -4.02 -18.30 -5.72
C LEU A 124 -3.45 -19.34 -4.76
N GLY A 125 -4.23 -19.79 -3.76
CA GLY A 125 -3.77 -20.71 -2.72
C GLY A 125 -2.65 -20.11 -1.87
N LEU A 126 -2.74 -18.82 -1.53
CA LEU A 126 -1.76 -18.12 -0.70
C LEU A 126 -2.10 -18.26 0.78
N ASP A 127 -1.07 -18.24 1.62
CA ASP A 127 -1.25 -18.26 3.08
C ASP A 127 -1.64 -16.88 3.61
N LEU A 128 -2.21 -16.84 4.81
CA LEU A 128 -2.55 -15.58 5.50
C LEU A 128 -1.66 -15.40 6.73
N ALA A 129 -0.86 -14.34 6.74
CA ALA A 129 -0.07 -13.95 7.89
C ALA A 129 -0.88 -13.00 8.77
N ARG A 130 -1.11 -13.39 10.04
CA ARG A 130 -1.76 -12.52 11.03
C ARG A 130 -0.76 -11.48 11.55
N ASN A 131 -1.24 -10.26 11.77
CA ASN A 131 -0.48 -9.26 12.50
C ASN A 131 -0.15 -9.77 13.90
N PHE A 132 1.04 -9.40 14.40
CA PHE A 132 1.33 -9.63 15.80
C PHE A 132 0.44 -8.70 16.65
N PRO A 133 -0.08 -9.15 17.81
CA PRO A 133 -1.00 -8.36 18.64
C PRO A 133 -0.49 -6.96 19.03
N GLY A 134 0.83 -6.75 19.07
CA GLY A 134 1.43 -5.44 19.37
C GLY A 134 1.44 -4.44 18.20
N GLU A 135 1.26 -4.89 16.97
CA GLU A 135 1.22 -4.02 15.78
C GLU A 135 -0.14 -3.32 15.69
N GLU A 136 -1.23 -4.03 15.94
CA GLU A 136 -2.59 -3.49 15.85
C GLU A 136 -2.84 -2.32 16.81
N ALA A 137 -2.34 -2.41 18.05
CA ALA A 137 -2.42 -1.32 19.03
C ALA A 137 -1.62 -0.07 18.60
N ARG A 138 -0.40 -0.26 18.06
CA ARG A 138 0.42 0.86 17.55
C ARG A 138 -0.23 1.53 16.35
N ASN A 139 -0.91 0.75 15.52
CA ASN A 139 -1.63 1.25 14.36
C ASN A 139 -2.85 2.08 14.79
N GLN A 140 -3.61 1.63 15.79
CA GLN A 140 -4.72 2.42 16.38
C GLN A 140 -4.26 3.75 16.99
N GLU A 141 -3.08 3.79 17.61
CA GLU A 141 -2.52 5.04 18.14
C GLU A 141 -2.08 6.00 17.02
N ALA A 142 -1.41 5.50 15.98
CA ALA A 142 -1.04 6.29 14.81
C ALA A 142 -2.26 6.86 14.08
N LEU A 143 -3.32 6.05 13.96
CA LEU A 143 -4.63 6.40 13.43
C LEU A 143 -5.26 7.61 14.14
N LEU A 144 -5.37 7.52 15.46
CA LEU A 144 -5.90 8.61 16.29
C LEU A 144 -5.06 9.87 16.13
N THR A 145 -3.74 9.73 16.14
CA THR A 145 -2.80 10.85 16.00
C THR A 145 -2.96 11.55 14.65
N ILE A 146 -3.09 10.80 13.55
CA ILE A 146 -3.32 11.38 12.21
C ILE A 146 -4.68 12.08 12.18
N ALA A 147 -5.73 11.42 12.66
CA ALA A 147 -7.08 12.00 12.68
C ALA A 147 -7.13 13.29 13.52
N GLU A 148 -6.48 13.32 14.68
CA GLU A 148 -6.38 14.48 15.56
C GLU A 148 -5.56 15.61 14.93
N SER A 149 -4.41 15.28 14.33
CA SER A 149 -3.56 16.25 13.61
C SER A 149 -4.33 16.91 12.46
N VAL A 150 -5.05 16.12 11.66
CA VAL A 150 -5.91 16.63 10.58
C VAL A 150 -7.05 17.47 11.16
N ARG A 151 -7.70 17.03 12.25
CA ARG A 151 -8.76 17.80 12.93
C ARG A 151 -8.26 19.14 13.45
N ALA A 152 -7.05 19.19 14.01
CA ALA A 152 -6.46 20.40 14.57
C ALA A 152 -6.07 21.39 13.46
N ALA A 153 -5.55 20.90 12.32
CA ALA A 153 -5.11 21.73 11.21
C ALA A 153 -6.24 22.15 10.24
N CYS A 154 -7.41 21.52 10.30
CA CYS A 154 -8.51 21.76 9.37
C CYS A 154 -9.20 23.12 9.58
N ARG A 155 -8.91 24.08 8.69
CA ARG A 155 -9.60 25.39 8.65
C ARG A 155 -11.02 25.35 8.04
N HIS A 156 -11.46 24.19 7.54
CA HIS A 156 -12.74 24.04 6.81
C HIS A 156 -13.91 23.54 7.69
N LYS A 157 -13.71 23.43 9.01
CA LYS A 157 -14.65 22.87 10.00
C LYS A 157 -16.03 23.55 10.12
N GLN A 158 -16.36 24.53 9.27
CA GLN A 158 -17.58 25.34 9.44
C GLN A 158 -18.49 25.45 8.21
N ARG A 159 -18.19 24.84 7.06
CA ARG A 159 -18.99 25.07 5.83
C ARG A 159 -19.82 23.91 5.29
N SER A 160 -19.69 22.68 5.80
CA SER A 160 -20.53 21.57 5.32
C SER A 160 -20.52 20.37 6.27
N GLY A 161 -21.51 20.28 7.17
CA GLY A 161 -21.92 19.02 7.83
C GLY A 161 -20.99 18.45 8.92
N ASP A 162 -21.63 17.77 9.87
CA ASP A 162 -21.10 17.02 11.03
C ASP A 162 -19.65 17.36 11.47
N PRO A 163 -19.45 18.12 12.57
CA PRO A 163 -18.13 18.49 13.08
C PRO A 163 -17.26 17.30 13.53
N ARG A 164 -17.83 16.08 13.58
CA ARG A 164 -17.11 14.84 13.85
C ARG A 164 -16.37 14.30 12.61
N LYS A 165 -16.81 14.68 11.40
CA LYS A 165 -16.27 14.19 10.12
C LYS A 165 -15.15 15.09 9.60
N LEU A 166 -14.06 14.47 9.16
CA LEU A 166 -12.91 15.18 8.59
C LEU A 166 -13.20 15.67 7.17
N CYS A 167 -12.72 16.88 6.86
CA CYS A 167 -12.76 17.45 5.51
C CYS A 167 -11.93 16.57 4.55
N PRO A 168 -12.48 16.04 3.44
CA PRO A 168 -11.75 15.14 2.52
C PRO A 168 -10.44 15.73 2.02
N ARG A 169 -10.42 17.03 1.70
CA ARG A 169 -9.21 17.76 1.29
C ARG A 169 -8.11 17.75 2.35
N CYS A 170 -8.49 17.97 3.61
CA CYS A 170 -7.57 18.05 4.74
C CYS A 170 -7.04 16.66 5.09
N TYR A 171 -7.90 15.66 4.95
CA TYR A 171 -7.55 14.27 5.14
C TYR A 171 -6.54 13.78 4.10
N ARG A 172 -6.77 14.08 2.81
CA ARG A 172 -5.79 13.87 1.73
C ARG A 172 -4.44 14.49 2.03
N LEU A 173 -4.42 15.73 2.51
CA LEU A 173 -3.18 16.40 2.89
C LEU A 173 -2.47 15.70 4.06
N GLY A 174 -3.23 15.25 5.07
CA GLY A 174 -2.70 14.50 6.21
C GLY A 174 -2.07 13.17 5.80
N LEU A 175 -2.78 12.38 5.00
CA LEU A 175 -2.26 11.10 4.48
C LEU A 175 -1.05 11.27 3.58
N ARG A 176 -1.03 12.32 2.75
CA ARG A 176 0.15 12.62 1.93
C ARG A 176 1.37 12.91 2.80
N ARG A 177 1.22 13.75 3.83
CA ARG A 177 2.32 14.03 4.77
C ARG A 177 2.78 12.78 5.52
N TYR A 178 1.86 11.89 5.86
CA TYR A 178 2.19 10.62 6.47
C TYR A 178 2.97 9.72 5.50
N ALA A 179 2.51 9.58 4.25
CA ALA A 179 3.19 8.82 3.20
C ALA A 179 4.61 9.36 2.95
N ASP A 180 4.75 10.69 2.85
CA ASP A 180 6.05 11.35 2.70
C ASP A 180 6.97 10.99 3.88
N ARG A 181 6.49 11.11 5.13
CA ARG A 181 7.28 10.78 6.33
C ARG A 181 7.70 9.31 6.39
N VAL A 182 6.82 8.39 5.99
CA VAL A 182 7.14 6.95 5.97
C VAL A 182 8.26 6.69 4.97
N ILE A 183 8.16 7.25 3.77
CA ILE A 183 9.18 7.05 2.73
C ILE A 183 10.50 7.73 3.12
N ASP A 184 10.46 8.98 3.61
CA ASP A 184 11.64 9.75 4.01
C ASP A 184 12.46 9.07 5.13
N LYS A 185 11.80 8.30 6.00
CA LYS A 185 12.47 7.57 7.08
C LYS A 185 13.43 6.48 6.54
N HIS A 186 13.18 6.00 5.32
CA HIS A 186 13.89 4.89 4.69
C HIS A 186 14.63 5.32 3.41
N MET A 187 14.88 6.63 3.26
CA MET A 187 15.79 7.23 2.26
C MET A 187 17.17 7.45 2.87
#